data_AF-A0A2W7ALX2-F1
#
_entry.id   AF-A0A2W7ALX2-F1
#
_cell.length_a   1.000
_cell.length_b   1.000
_cell.length_c   1.000
_cell.angle_alpha   90.00
_cell.angle_beta   90.00
_cell.angle_gamma   90.00
#
_symmetry.space_group_name_H-M   'P 1'
#
loop_
_entity.id
_entity.type
_entity.pdbx_description
1 polymer ?
#
loop_
_entity_poly.entity_id
_entity_poly.type
_entity_poly.pdbx_seq_one_letter_code
_entity_poly.pdbx_strand_id
1 'polypeptide(L)'
;MSTAAACKRLGVSRWVLATARDDGQLRKGHHWKVKNPTAQRLTYLWHVDRLEKWQSDVQHAVGNNEYPADPDDMPFVALNQLVLESYVSNLAVEADRPD
;
A
#
# COMPACT_ATOMS: atom_id res chain seq x y z
N MET A 1 -8.91 10.56 -9.74
CA MET A 1 -8.51 9.81 -10.96
C MET A 1 -9.02 8.37 -10.94
N SER A 2 -8.89 7.60 -12.03
CA SER A 2 -9.27 6.17 -12.08
C SER A 2 -8.28 5.27 -11.31
N THR A 3 -8.69 4.05 -10.95
CA THR A 3 -7.82 3.08 -10.26
C THR A 3 -6.54 2.77 -11.04
N ALA A 4 -6.64 2.53 -12.35
CA ALA A 4 -5.47 2.20 -13.17
C ALA A 4 -4.44 3.35 -13.20
N ALA A 5 -4.92 4.59 -13.33
CA ALA A 5 -4.05 5.76 -13.29
C ALA A 5 -3.40 5.95 -11.90
N ALA A 6 -4.15 5.72 -10.83
CA ALA A 6 -3.63 5.82 -9.47
C ALA A 6 -2.54 4.76 -9.19
N CYS A 7 -2.79 3.51 -9.58
CA CYS A 7 -1.82 2.41 -9.46
C CYS A 7 -0.53 2.74 -10.21
N LYS A 8 -0.64 3.19 -11.46
CA LYS A 8 0.53 3.57 -12.28
C LYS A 8 1.34 4.69 -11.64
N ARG A 9 0.69 5.69 -11.04
CA ARG A 9 1.37 6.84 -10.44
C ARG A 9 2.04 6.51 -9.10
N LEU A 10 1.38 5.72 -8.27
CA LEU A 10 1.87 5.33 -6.94
C LEU A 10 2.86 4.15 -6.99
N GLY A 11 2.97 3.48 -8.14
CA GLY A 11 3.78 2.26 -8.27
C GLY A 11 3.23 1.06 -7.49
N VAL A 12 1.94 1.06 -7.16
CA VAL A 12 1.29 0.00 -6.37
C VAL A 12 0.28 -0.79 -7.21
N SER A 13 0.03 -2.04 -6.81
CA SER A 13 -0.98 -2.86 -7.47
C SER A 13 -2.40 -2.41 -7.11
N ARG A 14 -3.37 -2.78 -7.95
CA ARG A 14 -4.79 -2.58 -7.65
C ARG A 14 -5.22 -3.24 -6.34
N TRP A 15 -4.59 -4.36 -6.00
CA TRP A 15 -4.92 -5.13 -4.80
C TRP A 15 -4.51 -4.36 -3.54
N VAL A 16 -3.32 -3.73 -3.53
CA VAL A 16 -2.88 -2.86 -2.44
C VAL A 16 -3.90 -1.75 -2.12
N LEU A 17 -4.40 -1.05 -3.14
CA LEU A 17 -5.41 0.00 -2.94
C LEU A 17 -6.77 -0.56 -2.48
N ALA A 18 -7.11 -1.79 -2.87
CA ALA A 18 -8.35 -2.44 -2.43
C ALA A 18 -8.24 -2.86 -0.96
N THR A 19 -7.16 -3.53 -0.58
CA THR A 19 -6.88 -3.97 0.78
C THR A 19 -6.79 -2.78 1.73
N ALA A 20 -5.97 -1.77 1.42
CA ALA A 20 -5.87 -0.56 2.27
C ALA A 20 -7.20 0.20 2.42
N ARG A 21 -8.11 0.08 1.45
CA ARG A 21 -9.48 0.61 1.58
C ARG A 21 -10.32 -0.26 2.51
N ASP A 22 -10.30 -1.56 2.31
CA ASP A 22 -11.14 -2.52 3.01
C ASP A 22 -10.73 -2.62 4.50
N ASP A 23 -9.43 -2.45 4.79
CA ASP A 23 -8.87 -2.37 6.15
C ASP A 23 -9.09 -0.98 6.81
N GLY A 24 -9.73 -0.05 6.12
CA GLY A 24 -10.08 1.27 6.68
C GLY A 24 -8.95 2.31 6.72
N GLN A 25 -7.73 1.95 6.29
CA GLN A 25 -6.58 2.88 6.22
C GLN A 25 -6.88 4.03 5.23
N LEU A 26 -7.58 3.73 4.14
CA LEU A 26 -8.04 4.72 3.17
C LEU A 26 -9.50 5.13 3.43
N ARG A 27 -9.66 6.30 4.06
CA ARG A 27 -10.97 6.91 4.34
C ARG A 27 -11.76 7.33 3.09
N LYS A 28 -13.03 6.91 3.01
CA LYS A 28 -14.01 7.34 1.98
C LYS A 28 -14.26 8.86 2.07
N GLY A 29 -14.44 9.52 0.93
CA GLY A 29 -14.57 10.97 0.80
C GLY A 29 -13.25 11.74 0.93
N HIS A 30 -12.25 11.16 1.62
CA HIS A 30 -10.93 11.76 1.76
C HIS A 30 -9.94 11.20 0.72
N HIS A 31 -9.64 9.89 0.78
CA HIS A 31 -8.68 9.26 -0.13
C HIS A 31 -9.35 8.77 -1.42
N TRP A 32 -10.63 8.40 -1.33
CA TRP A 32 -11.37 7.85 -2.47
C TRP A 32 -12.87 8.16 -2.39
N LYS A 33 -13.55 8.10 -3.53
CA LYS A 33 -15.02 8.14 -3.62
C LYS A 33 -15.52 7.21 -4.71
N VAL A 34 -16.79 6.83 -4.65
CA VAL A 34 -17.43 6.07 -5.73
C VAL A 34 -17.80 7.04 -6.86
N LYS A 35 -17.47 6.70 -8.11
CA LYS A 35 -17.80 7.51 -9.29
C LYS A 35 -19.30 7.56 -9.52
N ASN A 36 -19.94 6.40 -9.52
CA ASN A 36 -21.39 6.26 -9.61
C ASN A 36 -21.86 5.24 -8.56
N PRO A 37 -22.52 5.68 -7.46
CA PRO A 37 -22.98 4.78 -6.41
C PRO A 37 -24.18 3.90 -6.81
N THR A 38 -24.90 4.24 -7.89
CA THR A 38 -26.07 3.47 -8.35
C THR A 38 -25.72 2.42 -9.40
N ALA A 39 -24.46 2.34 -9.83
CA ALA A 39 -24.02 1.38 -10.82
C ALA A 39 -23.91 -0.04 -10.24
N GLN A 40 -24.28 -1.04 -11.04
CA GLN A 40 -24.15 -2.46 -10.67
C GLN A 40 -22.69 -2.86 -10.36
N ARG A 41 -21.72 -2.26 -11.05
CA ARG A 41 -20.29 -2.43 -10.78
C ARG A 41 -19.69 -1.11 -10.32
N LEU A 42 -19.24 -1.07 -9.07
CA LEU A 42 -18.67 0.13 -8.48
C LEU A 42 -17.33 0.48 -9.14
N THR A 43 -17.21 1.75 -9.53
CA THR A 43 -15.96 2.34 -10.01
C THR A 43 -15.49 3.37 -9.00
N TYR A 44 -14.20 3.36 -8.66
CA TYR A 44 -13.62 4.24 -7.65
C TYR A 44 -12.83 5.38 -8.29
N LEU A 45 -12.93 6.56 -7.67
CA LEU A 45 -12.10 7.73 -7.94
C LEU A 45 -11.17 7.96 -6.76
N TRP A 46 -9.90 8.15 -7.06
CA TRP A 46 -8.83 8.28 -6.07
C TRP A 46 -8.26 9.70 -6.04
N HIS A 47 -7.93 10.19 -4.85
CA HIS A 47 -7.24 11.44 -4.61
C HIS A 47 -5.75 11.16 -4.42
N VAL A 48 -4.97 11.15 -5.50
CA VAL A 48 -3.59 10.64 -5.44
C VAL A 48 -2.66 11.48 -4.60
N ASP A 49 -2.76 12.81 -4.60
CA ASP A 49 -1.89 13.63 -3.73
C ASP A 49 -2.02 13.23 -2.24
N ARG A 50 -3.22 12.79 -1.83
CA ARG A 50 -3.48 12.28 -0.47
C ARG A 50 -2.95 10.85 -0.29
N LEU A 51 -2.98 10.03 -1.35
CA LEU A 51 -2.40 8.69 -1.32
C LEU A 51 -0.88 8.71 -1.31
N GLU A 52 -0.25 9.66 -2.03
CA GLU A 52 1.20 9.90 -2.01
C GLU A 52 1.63 10.30 -0.59
N LYS A 53 0.88 11.20 0.06
CA LYS A 53 1.12 11.54 1.47
C LYS A 53 0.98 10.32 2.38
N TRP A 54 -0.12 9.58 2.28
CA TRP A 54 -0.34 8.37 3.07
C TRP A 54 0.80 7.34 2.87
N GLN A 55 1.24 7.13 1.62
CA GLN A 55 2.36 6.24 1.30
C GLN A 55 3.67 6.70 1.95
N SER A 56 3.96 8.01 1.90
CA SER A 56 5.14 8.59 2.56
C SER A 56 5.07 8.44 4.08
N ASP A 57 3.91 8.70 4.69
CA ASP A 57 3.70 8.55 6.14
C ASP A 57 3.94 7.09 6.55
N VAL A 58 3.48 6.15 5.72
CA VAL A 58 3.69 4.71 5.93
C VAL A 58 5.17 4.33 5.83
N GLN A 59 5.85 4.76 4.77
CA GLN A 59 7.28 4.47 4.57
C GLN A 59 8.15 5.04 5.70
N HIS A 60 7.83 6.25 6.17
CA HIS A 60 8.53 6.88 7.28
C HIS A 60 8.38 6.07 8.58
N ALA A 61 7.16 5.60 8.87
CA ALA A 61 6.92 4.74 10.03
C ALA A 61 7.66 3.39 9.92
N VAL A 62 7.85 2.84 8.70
CA VAL A 62 8.65 1.60 8.51
C VAL A 62 10.10 1.90 8.87
N GLY A 63 10.67 2.97 8.31
CA GLY A 63 12.06 3.35 8.53
C GLY A 63 12.40 3.65 9.99
N ASN A 64 11.43 4.15 10.76
CA ASN A 64 11.60 4.43 12.19
C ASN A 64 11.22 3.26 13.10
N ASN A 65 10.78 2.14 12.55
CA ASN A 65 10.30 0.98 13.31
C ASN A 65 9.15 1.35 14.27
N GLU A 66 8.29 2.28 13.87
CA GLU A 66 7.16 2.82 14.66
C GLU A 66 5.87 2.00 14.48
N TYR A 67 5.96 0.84 13.84
CA TYR A 67 4.82 -0.03 13.61
C TYR A 67 4.50 -0.94 14.80
N PRO A 68 3.20 -1.26 14.99
CA PRO A 68 2.82 -2.24 16.00
C PRO A 68 3.52 -3.56 15.70
N ALA A 69 3.97 -4.24 16.75
CA ALA A 69 4.63 -5.54 16.65
C ALA A 69 3.69 -6.63 16.08
N ASP A 70 2.37 -6.37 16.11
CA ASP A 70 1.37 -7.24 15.52
C ASP A 70 1.27 -7.00 14.00
N PRO A 71 1.59 -8.00 13.16
CA PRO A 71 1.51 -7.87 11.71
C PRO A 71 0.09 -7.63 11.18
N ASP A 72 -0.96 -8.01 11.93
CA ASP A 72 -2.35 -7.79 11.51
C ASP A 72 -2.78 -6.31 11.66
N ASP A 73 -2.09 -5.55 12.51
CA ASP A 73 -2.30 -4.11 12.70
C ASP A 73 -1.40 -3.25 11.79
N MET A 74 -0.48 -3.87 11.04
CA MET A 74 0.40 -3.15 10.13
C MET A 74 -0.32 -2.77 8.83
N PRO A 75 -0.10 -1.56 8.29
CA PRO A 75 -0.60 -1.23 6.98
C PRO A 75 0.01 -2.16 5.94
N PHE A 76 -0.82 -2.70 5.05
CA PHE A 76 -0.41 -3.72 4.09
C PHE A 76 0.79 -3.29 3.23
N VAL A 77 0.92 -1.99 2.96
CA VAL A 77 2.07 -1.42 2.25
C VAL A 77 3.38 -1.55 3.05
N ALA A 78 3.35 -1.36 4.38
CA ALA A 78 4.49 -1.61 5.24
C ALA A 78 4.85 -3.11 5.27
N LEU A 79 3.83 -3.97 5.35
CA LEU A 79 4.03 -5.42 5.36
C LEU A 79 4.66 -5.92 4.05
N ASN A 80 4.19 -5.42 2.91
CA ASN A 80 4.76 -5.75 1.60
C ASN A 80 6.20 -5.22 1.44
N GLN A 81 6.49 -4.03 1.98
CA GLN A 81 7.85 -3.46 2.00
C GLN A 81 8.80 -4.33 2.84
N LEU A 82 8.42 -4.69 4.07
CA LEU A 82 9.22 -5.53 4.96
C LEU A 82 9.46 -6.94 4.41
N VAL A 83 8.45 -7.54 3.77
CA VAL A 83 8.59 -8.86 3.13
C VAL A 83 9.57 -8.79 1.96
N LEU A 84 9.52 -7.74 1.14
CA LEU A 84 10.47 -7.54 0.04
C LEU A 84 11.90 -7.30 0.56
N GLU A 85 12.07 -6.47 1.59
CA GLU A 85 13.37 -6.22 2.22
C GLU A 85 13.99 -7.48 2.84
N SER A 86 13.16 -8.31 3.48
CA SER A 86 13.55 -9.63 3.98
C SER A 86 13.98 -10.56 2.85
N TYR A 87 13.21 -10.63 1.76
CA TYR A 87 13.52 -11.49 0.62
C TYR A 87 14.83 -11.10 -0.07
N VAL A 88 15.06 -9.80 -0.28
CA VAL A 88 16.31 -9.28 -0.87
C VAL A 88 17.51 -9.53 0.05
N SER A 89 17.35 -9.33 1.36
CA SER A 89 18.41 -9.63 2.34
C SER A 89 18.77 -11.11 2.36
N ASN A 90 17.77 -12.00 2.33
CA ASN A 90 18.01 -13.45 2.31
C ASN A 90 18.70 -13.91 1.01
N LEU A 91 18.33 -13.34 -0.15
CA LEU A 91 19.01 -13.60 -1.41
C LEU A 91 20.48 -13.12 -1.41
N ALA A 92 20.76 -11.98 -0.79
CA ALA A 92 22.13 -11.48 -0.66
C ALA A 92 22.99 -12.39 0.23
N VAL A 93 22.41 -12.98 1.28
CA VAL A 93 23.09 -13.95 2.14
C VAL A 93 23.32 -15.30 1.44
N GLU A 94 22.39 -15.76 0.60
CA GLU A 94 22.56 -16.99 -0.19
C GLU A 94 23.63 -16.86 -1.29
N ALA A 95 23.79 -15.67 -1.87
CA ALA A 95 24.81 -15.41 -2.90
C ALA A 95 26.25 -15.31 -2.36
N ASP A 96 26.43 -15.11 -1.05
CA ASP A 96 27.74 -14.93 -0.38
C ASP A 96 28.23 -16.21 0.32
N ARG A 97 27.54 -17.34 0.16
CA ARG A 97 28.03 -18.65 0.60
C ARG A 97 29.09 -19.17 -0.38
N PRO A 98 30.35 -19.40 0.06
CA PRO A 98 31.31 -20.11 -0.78
C PRO A 98 30.92 -21.59 -0.90
N ASP A 99 31.04 -22.13 -2.12
CA ASP A 99 30.86 -23.55 -2.47
C ASP A 99 31.79 -24.49 -1.68
#